data_AF-A0A852P7P8-F1
#
_entry.id   AF-A0A852P7P8-F1
#
_cell.length_a   1.000
_cell.length_b   1.000
_cell.length_c   1.000
_cell.angle_alpha   90.00
_cell.angle_beta   90.00
_cell.angle_gamma   90.00
#
_symmetry.space_group_name_H-M   'P 1'
#
loop_
_entity.id
_entity.type
_entity.pdbx_description
1 polymer ?
#
loop_
_entity_poly.entity_id
_entity_poly.type
_entity_poly.pdbx_seq_one_letter_code
_entity_poly.pdbx_strand_id
1 'polypeptide(L)' 'FDPPTPCAAPPDLASGVTLAHVLHKIDSSWFDETWLGQIRDDAEGNARLKVNNLRKVLQSVLEYWQDV' A
#
# COMPACT_ATOMS: atom_id res chain seq x y z
N PHE A 1 9.39 -10.43 3.72
CA PHE A 1 9.11 -9.19 2.98
C PHE A 1 9.80 -7.96 3.58
N ASP A 2 10.33 -7.97 4.82
CA ASP A 2 11.03 -6.84 5.46
C ASP A 2 10.45 -5.46 5.10
N PRO A 3 9.18 -5.20 5.45
CA PRO A 3 8.54 -3.93 5.17
C PRO A 3 9.16 -2.81 6.03
N PRO A 4 9.16 -1.55 5.55
CA PRO A 4 9.77 -0.42 6.25
C PRO A 4 9.03 -0.05 7.55
N THR A 5 7.80 -0.51 7.71
CA THR A 5 6.91 -0.23 8.84
C THR A 5 6.51 -1.54 9.53
N PRO A 6 6.18 -1.51 10.85
CA PRO A 6 5.67 -2.68 11.55
C PRO A 6 4.49 -3.32 10.81
N CYS A 7 4.30 -4.62 11.00
CA CYS A 7 3.19 -5.37 10.42
C CYS A 7 2.65 -6.45 11.38
N ALA A 8 2.79 -6.23 12.69
CA ALA A 8 2.49 -7.24 13.71
C ALA A 8 1.03 -7.19 14.16
N ALA A 9 0.37 -6.04 14.01
CA ALA A 9 -1.03 -5.84 14.39
C ALA A 9 -1.82 -5.11 13.29
N PRO A 10 -3.17 -5.24 13.26
CA PRO A 10 -4.01 -4.55 12.27
C PRO A 10 -3.78 -3.03 12.14
N PRO A 11 -3.52 -2.26 13.21
CA PRO A 11 -3.23 -0.84 13.11
C PRO A 11 -1.97 -0.53 12.28
N ASP A 12 -1.00 -1.44 12.28
CA ASP A 12 0.27 -1.25 11.57
C ASP A 12 0.10 -1.33 10.04
N LEU A 13 -1.01 -1.94 9.59
CA LEU A 13 -1.38 -2.06 8.17
C LEU A 13 -2.37 -0.97 7.75
N ALA A 14 -3.00 -0.28 8.70
CA ALA A 14 -4.11 0.64 8.45
C ALA A 14 -3.71 1.87 7.63
N SER A 15 -2.42 2.21 7.54
CA SER A 15 -1.93 3.28 6.68
C SER A 15 -1.94 2.93 5.19
N GLY A 16 -1.99 1.63 4.85
CA GLY A 16 -1.83 1.13 3.49
C GLY A 16 -0.37 1.15 2.98
N VAL A 17 0.55 1.79 3.69
CA VAL A 17 1.96 1.94 3.29
C VAL A 17 2.69 0.59 3.34
N THR A 18 2.56 -0.16 4.44
CA THR A 18 3.16 -1.49 4.58
C THR A 18 2.69 -2.42 3.46
N LEU A 19 1.39 -2.39 3.15
CA LEU A 19 0.79 -3.22 2.11
C LEU A 19 1.34 -2.85 0.72
N ALA A 20 1.45 -1.56 0.41
CA ALA A 20 1.99 -1.10 -0.86
C ALA A 20 3.45 -1.54 -1.08
N HIS A 21 4.28 -1.46 -0.04
CA HIS A 21 5.67 -1.93 -0.12
C HIS A 21 5.77 -3.45 -0.33
N VAL A 22 4.86 -4.23 0.28
CA VAL A 22 4.80 -5.67 0.06
C VAL A 22 4.39 -5.99 -1.38
N LEU A 23 3.38 -5.29 -1.92
CA LEU A 23 2.93 -5.46 -3.31
C LEU A 23 4.03 -5.12 -4.32
N HIS A 24 4.76 -4.03 -4.12
CA HIS A 24 5.96 -3.70 -4.92
C HIS A 24 7.01 -4.82 -4.92
N LYS A 25 7.21 -5.50 -3.77
CA LYS A 25 8.13 -6.64 -3.69
C LYS A 25 7.59 -7.92 -4.35
N ILE A 26 6.28 -8.05 -4.50
CA ILE A 26 5.66 -9.19 -5.21
C ILE A 26 5.84 -9.02 -6.71
N ASP A 27 5.54 -7.82 -7.23
CA ASP A 27 5.69 -7.50 -8.64
C ASP A 27 6.00 -6.01 -8.83
N SER A 28 7.29 -5.71 -8.96
CA SER A 28 7.78 -4.34 -9.13
C SER A 28 7.52 -3.78 -10.53
N SER A 29 7.10 -4.63 -11.50
CA SER A 29 6.75 -4.17 -12.84
C SER A 29 5.35 -3.57 -12.88
N TRP A 30 4.42 -4.12 -12.09
CA TRP A 30 3.06 -3.63 -11.95
C TRP A 30 2.93 -2.57 -10.85
N PHE A 31 3.42 -2.90 -9.65
CA PHE A 31 3.38 -2.00 -8.49
C PHE A 31 4.66 -1.17 -8.44
N ASP A 32 4.93 -0.38 -9.47
CA ASP A 32 6.20 0.34 -9.66
C ASP A 32 6.44 1.49 -8.65
N GLU A 33 7.59 2.15 -8.75
CA GLU A 33 7.91 3.30 -7.88
C GLU A 33 6.93 4.47 -8.06
N THR A 34 6.39 4.64 -9.28
CA THR A 34 5.41 5.68 -9.60
C THR A 34 4.13 5.45 -8.81
N TRP A 35 3.61 4.23 -8.84
CA TRP A 35 2.44 3.80 -8.09
C TRP A 35 2.67 3.88 -6.59
N LEU A 36 3.83 3.40 -6.12
CA LEU A 36 4.20 3.43 -4.71
C LEU A 36 4.21 4.88 -4.16
N GLY A 37 4.71 5.83 -4.95
CA GLY A 37 4.70 7.26 -4.59
C GLY A 37 3.31 7.90 -4.46
N GLN A 38 2.26 7.24 -4.95
CA GLN A 38 0.88 7.69 -4.76
C GLN A 38 0.32 7.34 -3.38
N ILE A 39 0.94 6.39 -2.67
CA ILE A 39 0.59 5.96 -1.32
C ILE A 39 1.37 6.82 -0.34
N ARG A 40 0.69 7.75 0.32
CA ARG A 40 1.35 8.74 1.19
C ARG A 40 1.38 8.24 2.61
N ASP A 41 2.56 8.17 3.21
CA ASP A 41 2.66 7.97 4.65
C ASP A 41 2.22 9.23 5.38
N ASP A 42 1.60 9.04 6.54
CA ASP A 42 1.10 10.12 7.36
C ASP A 42 1.59 9.99 8.78
N ALA A 43 2.49 10.90 9.13
CA ALA A 43 3.00 11.04 10.48
C ALA A 43 1.96 11.62 11.46
N GLU A 44 0.88 12.27 10.99
CA GLU A 44 0.00 13.12 11.81
C GLU A 44 -1.42 12.57 12.07
N GLY A 45 -1.74 11.35 11.64
CA GLY A 45 -2.96 10.65 12.09
C GLY A 45 -4.26 10.98 11.33
N ASN A 46 -4.18 11.43 10.09
CA ASN A 46 -5.28 11.68 9.17
C ASN A 46 -5.95 10.38 8.69
N ALA A 47 -7.04 9.99 9.35
CA ALA A 47 -7.84 8.83 8.98
C ALA A 47 -8.36 8.87 7.52
N ARG A 48 -8.65 10.06 6.97
CA ARG A 48 -9.11 10.19 5.58
C ARG A 48 -8.01 9.80 4.58
N LEU A 49 -6.75 10.13 4.89
CA LEU A 49 -5.61 9.75 4.05
C LEU A 49 -5.39 8.24 4.08
N LYS A 50 -5.44 7.63 5.27
CA LYS A 50 -5.37 6.17 5.46
C LYS A 50 -6.42 5.43 4.63
N VAL A 51 -7.67 5.88 4.69
CA VAL A 51 -8.76 5.30 3.89
C VAL A 51 -8.52 5.48 2.38
N ASN A 52 -7.98 6.62 1.95
CA ASN A 52 -7.65 6.85 0.53
C ASN A 52 -6.55 5.90 0.04
N ASN A 53 -5.49 5.73 0.83
CA ASN A 53 -4.42 4.79 0.53
C ASN A 53 -4.95 3.36 0.39
N LEU A 54 -5.78 2.90 1.34
CA LEU A 54 -6.36 1.55 1.29
C LEU A 54 -7.25 1.34 0.06
N ARG A 55 -8.01 2.36 -0.36
CA ARG A 55 -8.79 2.29 -1.61
C ARG A 55 -7.89 2.12 -2.83
N LYS A 56 -6.79 2.87 -2.92
CA LYS A 56 -5.82 2.75 -4.01
C LYS A 56 -5.20 1.36 -4.05
N VAL A 57 -4.76 0.86 -2.89
CA VAL A 57 -4.20 -0.49 -2.77
C VAL A 57 -5.19 -1.54 -3.25
N LEU A 58 -6.44 -1.50 -2.77
CA LEU A 58 -7.46 -2.46 -3.17
C LEU A 58 -7.76 -2.38 -4.67
N GLN A 59 -7.91 -1.16 -5.20
CA GLN A 59 -8.18 -0.96 -6.62
C GLN A 59 -7.08 -1.57 -7.50
N SER A 60 -5.82 -1.29 -7.21
CA SER A 60 -4.70 -1.82 -8.01
C SER A 60 -4.50 -3.32 -7.86
N VAL A 61 -4.87 -3.92 -6.72
CA VAL A 61 -4.90 -5.38 -6.57
C VAL A 61 -6.02 -6.00 -7.41
N LEU A 62 -7.19 -5.35 -7.50
CA LEU A 62 -8.28 -5.84 -8.34
C LEU A 62 -7.93 -5.74 -9.83
N GLU A 63 -7.28 -4.65 -10.24
CA GLU A 63 -6.77 -4.48 -11.61
C GLU A 63 -5.72 -5.54 -11.94
N TYR A 64 -4.75 -5.76 -11.03
CA TYR A 64 -3.75 -6.82 -11.18
C TYR A 64 -4.38 -8.20 -11.36
N TRP A 65 -5.40 -8.53 -10.57
CA TRP A 65 -6.12 -9.81 -10.68
C TRP A 65 -6.87 -10.02 -11.99
N GLN A 66 -7.20 -8.94 -12.71
CA GLN A 66 -7.93 -9.00 -13.97
C GLN A 66 -6.99 -9.02 -15.18
N ASP A 67 -5.88 -8.28 -15.09
CA ASP A 67 -4.99 -8.02 -16.21
C ASP A 67 -3.75 -8.94 -16.28
N VAL A 68 -3.49 -9.71 -15.21
CA VAL A 68 -2.38 -10.67 -15.10
C VAL A 68 -2.89 -12.10 -14.93
#